data_AF-A0A954J2G7-F1
#
_entry.id   AF-A0A954J2G7-F1
#
_cell.length_a   1.000
_cell.length_b   1.000
_cell.length_c   1.000
_cell.angle_alpha   90.00
_cell.angle_beta   90.00
_cell.angle_gamma   90.00
#
_symmetry.space_group_name_H-M   'P 1'
#
loop_
_entity.id
_entity.type
_entity.pdbx_description
1 polymer ?
#
loop_
_entity_poly.entity_id
_entity_poly.type
_entity_poly.pdbx_seq_one_letter_code
_entity_poly.pdbx_strand_id
1 'polypeptide(L)' 'MKIDEIRSKTDAELEFELAKAKKGLFELRMKASTQSIQSPAEITNLRRGIARMNTILHERASGVRGQEPR' A
#
# COMPACT_ATOMS: atom_id res chain seq x y z
N MET A 1 5.36 -5.91 -3.14
CA MET A 1 5.93 -4.93 -2.20
C MET A 1 6.64 -5.66 -1.08
N LYS A 2 7.96 -5.55 -1.03
CA LYS A 2 8.77 -6.03 0.10
C LYS A 2 8.59 -5.06 1.26
N ILE A 3 8.57 -5.59 2.49
CA ILE A 3 8.34 -4.79 3.71
C ILE A 3 9.52 -3.84 3.96
N ASP A 4 10.73 -4.24 3.57
CA ASP A 4 11.95 -3.44 3.77
C ASP A 4 11.91 -2.13 2.99
N GLU A 5 11.42 -2.14 1.74
CA GLU A 5 11.27 -0.92 0.92
C GLU A 5 10.24 0.06 1.48
N ILE A 6 9.22 -0.45 2.19
CA ILE A 6 8.20 0.39 2.82
C ILE A 6 8.75 1.00 4.11
N ARG A 7 9.59 0.27 4.84
CA ARG A 7 10.21 0.75 6.08
C ARG A 7 11.28 1.82 5.85
N SER A 8 11.99 1.78 4.73
CA SER A 8 13.01 2.77 4.39
C SER A 8 12.44 4.12 3.93
N LYS A 9 11.14 4.21 3.61
CA LYS A 9 10.51 5.46 3.13
C LYS A 9 10.11 6.37 4.27
N THR A 10 10.13 7.67 4.00
CA THR A 10 9.63 8.69 4.93
C THR A 10 8.10 8.62 5.04
N ASP A 11 7.53 9.19 6.10
CA ASP A 11 6.08 9.20 6.31
C ASP A 11 5.34 9.88 5.15
N ALA A 12 5.89 10.99 4.63
CA ALA A 12 5.33 11.71 3.50
C ALA A 12 5.33 10.89 2.20
N GLU A 13 6.41 10.15 1.94
CA GLU A 13 6.49 9.25 0.78
C GLU A 13 5.52 8.07 0.90
N LEU A 14 5.33 7.55 2.11
CA LEU A 14 4.36 6.49 2.38
C LEU A 14 2.93 6.94 2.16
N GLU A 15 2.56 8.13 2.60
CA GLU A 15 1.25 8.71 2.34
C GLU A 15 1.01 8.95 0.84
N PHE A 16 2.02 9.44 0.12
CA PHE A 16 1.95 9.63 -1.32
C PHE A 16 1.77 8.31 -2.07
N GLU A 17 2.53 7.26 -1.71
CA GLU A 17 2.36 5.93 -2.29
C GLU A 17 1.01 5.30 -1.93
N LEU A 18 0.51 5.54 -0.72
CA LEU A 18 -0.83 5.12 -0.32
C LEU A 18 -1.91 5.75 -1.20
N ALA A 19 -1.83 7.05 -1.45
CA ALA A 19 -2.77 7.75 -2.31
C ALA A 19 -2.71 7.20 -3.75
N LYS A 20 -1.51 6.98 -4.30
CA LYS A 20 -1.30 6.39 -5.62
C LYS A 20 -1.85 4.96 -5.70
N ALA A 21 -1.58 4.13 -4.70
CA ALA A 21 -2.06 2.76 -4.64
C ALA A 21 -3.59 2.68 -4.50
N LYS A 22 -4.22 3.57 -3.72
CA LYS A 22 -5.68 3.66 -3.62
C LYS A 22 -6.33 4.03 -4.96
N LYS A 23 -5.73 4.98 -5.70
CA LYS A 23 -6.21 5.34 -7.05
C LYS A 23 -6.08 4.16 -8.03
N GLY A 24 -4.94 3.47 -8.03
CA GLY A 24 -4.75 2.26 -8.84
C GLY A 24 -5.74 1.14 -8.49
N LEU A 25 -6.08 0.97 -7.21
CA LEU A 25 -7.08 -0.01 -6.77
C LEU A 25 -8.48 0.35 -7.31
N PHE A 26 -8.83 1.63 -7.30
CA PHE A 26 -10.11 2.12 -7.83
C PHE A 26 -10.22 1.85 -9.33
N GLU A 27 -9.18 2.18 -10.10
CA GLU A 27 -9.13 1.91 -11.53
C GLU A 27 -9.22 0.40 -11.83
N LEU A 28 -8.49 -0.44 -11.07
CA LEU A 28 -8.57 -1.90 -11.22
C LEU A 28 -9.95 -2.45 -10.88
N ARG A 29 -10.65 -1.88 -9.87
CA ARG A 29 -12.02 -2.28 -9.53
C ARG A 29 -13.03 -1.83 -10.59
N MET A 30 -12.81 -0.68 -11.21
CA MET A 30 -13.64 -0.21 -12.33
C MET A 30 -13.45 -1.10 -13.55
N LYS A 31 -12.20 -1.46 -13.88
CA LYS A 31 -11.88 -2.44 -14.93
C LYS A 31 -12.48 -3.81 -14.63
N ALA A 32 -12.45 -4.24 -13.36
CA ALA A 32 -13.09 -5.47 -12.90
C ALA A 32 -14.59 -5.54 -13.13
N SER A 33 -15.27 -4.41 -12.97
CA SER A 33 -16.72 -4.34 -13.12
C SER A 33 -17.15 -4.28 -14.59
N THR A 34 -16.28 -3.80 -15.47
CA THR A 34 -16.59 -3.54 -16.89
C THR A 34 -16.07 -4.63 -17.83
N GLN A 35 -14.97 -5.29 -17.47
CA GLN A 35 -14.37 -6.39 -18.24
C GLN A 35 -13.94 -7.51 -17.28
N SER A 36 -13.97 -8.75 -17.77
CA SER A 36 -13.43 -9.88 -17.02
C SER A 36 -11.93 -9.67 -16.82
N ILE A 37 -11.49 -9.50 -15.58
CA ILE A 37 -10.09 -9.22 -15.26
C ILE A 37 -9.26 -10.46 -15.59
N GLN A 38 -8.16 -10.30 -16.31
CA GLN A 38 -7.23 -11.39 -16.54
C GLN A 38 -6.43 -11.77 -15.28
N SER A 39 -6.18 -10.81 -14.38
CA SER A 39 -5.35 -10.99 -13.18
C SER A 39 -6.02 -10.49 -11.88
N PRO A 40 -6.96 -11.26 -11.29
CA PRO A 40 -7.52 -10.97 -9.96
C PRO A 40 -6.45 -10.85 -8.85
N ALA A 41 -5.32 -11.54 -9.04
CA ALA A 41 -4.19 -11.54 -8.12
C ALA A 41 -3.58 -10.13 -7.90
N GLU A 42 -3.63 -9.26 -8.93
CA GLU A 42 -3.12 -7.89 -8.81
C GLU A 42 -3.91 -7.06 -7.80
N ILE A 43 -5.23 -7.21 -7.78
CA ILE A 43 -6.10 -6.56 -6.78
C ILE A 43 -5.73 -7.01 -5.37
N THR A 44 -5.52 -8.32 -5.19
CA THR A 44 -5.12 -8.87 -3.88
C THR A 44 -3.74 -8.33 -3.47
N ASN A 45 -2.79 -8.26 -4.39
CA ASN A 45 -1.45 -7.75 -4.14
C ASN A 45 -1.46 -6.26 -3.79
N LEU A 46 -2.26 -5.45 -4.50
CA LEU A 46 -2.41 -4.03 -4.21
C LEU A 46 -3.05 -3.81 -2.83
N ARG A 47 -4.10 -4.57 -2.50
CA ARG A 47 -4.74 -4.53 -1.16
C ARG A 47 -3.74 -4.86 -0.05
N ARG A 48 -2.91 -5.90 -0.25
CA ARG A 48 -1.87 -6.29 0.71
C ARG A 48 -0.78 -5.21 0.84
N GLY A 49 -0.42 -4.55 -0.25
CA GLY A 49 0.50 -3.40 -0.23
C GLY A 49 -0.04 -2.24 0.61
N ILE A 50 -1.29 -1.83 0.36
CA ILE A 50 -1.99 -0.79 1.15
C ILE A 50 -2.04 -1.15 2.64
N ALA A 51 -2.41 -2.39 2.96
CA ALA A 51 -2.48 -2.84 4.35
C ALA A 51 -1.12 -2.72 5.05
N ARG A 52 -0.03 -3.15 4.39
CA ARG A 52 1.33 -3.07 4.95
C ARG A 52 1.78 -1.63 5.19
N MET A 53 1.49 -0.70 4.26
CA MET A 53 1.79 0.72 4.43
C MET A 53 1.04 1.31 5.65
N ASN A 54 -0.26 1.03 5.77
CA ASN A 54 -1.04 1.47 6.93
C ASN A 54 -0.54 0.88 8.25
N THR A 55 -0.13 -0.40 8.24
CA THR A 55 0.45 -1.04 9.44
C THR A 55 1.73 -0.33 9.86
N ILE A 56 2.63 0.02 8.94
CA ILE A 56 3.88 0.72 9.27
C ILE A 56 3.61 2.13 9.79
N LEU A 57 2.68 2.88 9.19
CA LEU A 57 2.26 4.19 9.72
C LEU A 57 1.70 4.06 11.15
N HIS A 58 0.90 3.02 11.41
CA HIS A 58 0.36 2.76 12.74
C HIS A 58 1.44 2.29 13.74
N GLU A 59 2.40 1.47 13.31
CA GLU A 59 3.55 1.05 14.11
C GLU A 59 4.45 2.23 14.50
N ARG A 60 4.63 3.20 13.58
CA ARG A 60 5.34 4.47 13.83
C ARG A 60 4.57 5.34 14.82
N ALA A 61 3.26 5.53 14.61
CA ALA A 61 2.41 6.33 15.50
C ALA A 61 2.29 5.73 16.92
N SER A 62 2.28 4.39 17.04
CA SER A 62 2.11 3.69 18.31
C SER A 62 3.43 3.48 19.07
N GLY A 63 4.59 3.82 18.48
CA GLY A 63 5.91 3.67 19.10
C GLY A 63 6.35 2.23 19.36
N VAL A 64 5.57 1.22 18.93
CA VAL A 64 5.82 -0.21 19.23
C VAL A 64 7.01 -0.75 18.42
N ARG A 65 7.18 -0.25 17.18
CA ARG A 65 8.22 -0.68 16.22
C ARG A 65 8.66 0.41 15.24
N GLY A 66 8.39 1.68 15.56
CA GLY A 66 8.80 2.81 14.73
C GLY A 66 10.31 2.97 14.74
N GLN A 67 11.03 2.20 13.90
CA GLN A 67 12.33 2.67 13.44
C GLN A 67 12.05 3.93 12.62
N GLU A 68 12.59 5.05 13.09
CA GLU A 68 12.79 6.22 12.25
C GLU A 68 13.48 5.77 10.95
N PRO A 69 13.11 6.35 9.80
CA PRO A 69 13.84 6.09 8.57
C PRO A 69 15.34 6.35 8.83
N ARG A 70 16.16 5.33 8.63
CA ARG A 70 17.63 5.45 8.69
C ARG A 70 18.14 6.43 7.66
#